data_AF-A0A9E5PYH5-F1
#
_entry.id   AF-A0A9E5PYH5-F1
#
_cell.length_a   1.000
_cell.length_b   1.000
_cell.length_c   1.000
_cell.angle_alpha   90.00
_cell.angle_beta   90.00
_cell.angle_gamma   90.00
#
_symmetry.space_group_name_H-M   'P 1'
#
loop_
_entity.id
_entity.type
_entity.pdbx_description
1 polymer ?
#
loop_
_entity_poly.entity_id
_entity_poly.type
_entity_poly.pdbx_seq_one_letter_code
_entity_poly.pdbx_strand_id
1 'polypeptide(L)'
;AHNRYLLQSLETLRNALALLRGTTFSVPGRAKAAQREHAAILAAIKARDADAAEQAARDHIRAAERARLRLLFELDETPEA
;
A
#
# COMPACT_ATOMS: atom_id res chain seq x y z
N ALA A 1 16.71 1.91 11.43
CA ALA A 1 16.19 1.47 12.75
C ALA A 1 15.80 0.00 12.65
N HIS A 2 16.36 -0.88 13.50
CA HIS A 2 16.04 -2.32 13.54
C HIS A 2 15.04 -2.60 14.67
N ASN A 3 13.86 -1.99 14.61
CA ASN A 3 12.83 -2.22 15.63
C ASN A 3 12.13 -3.55 15.35
N ARG A 4 12.48 -4.59 16.13
CA ARG A 4 11.93 -5.95 15.96
C ARG A 4 10.40 -5.98 16.01
N TYR A 5 9.78 -5.13 16.82
CA TYR A 5 8.33 -5.12 17.00
C TYR A 5 7.64 -4.61 15.74
N LEU A 6 8.17 -3.57 15.11
CA LEU A 6 7.64 -3.07 13.83
C LEU A 6 7.80 -4.09 12.71
N LEU A 7 8.94 -4.79 12.65
CA LEU A 7 9.16 -5.85 11.67
C LEU A 7 8.17 -7.00 11.88
N GLN A 8 7.92 -7.40 13.13
CA GLN A 8 6.93 -8.43 13.44
C GLN A 8 5.51 -8.00 13.06
N SER A 9 5.11 -6.75 13.36
CA SER A 9 3.80 -6.22 12.95
C SER A 9 3.65 -6.18 11.42
N LEU A 10 4.70 -5.77 10.70
CA LEU A 10 4.71 -5.74 9.24
C LEU A 10 4.59 -7.16 8.65
N GLU A 11 5.28 -8.14 9.25
CA GLU A 11 5.22 -9.54 8.81
C GLU A 11 3.81 -10.10 8.95
N THR A 12 3.17 -9.88 10.11
CA THR A 12 1.77 -10.29 10.33
C THR A 12 0.83 -9.68 9.29
N LEU A 13 0.99 -8.39 9.00
CA LEU A 13 0.20 -7.71 7.97
C LEU A 13 0.44 -8.32 6.58
N ARG A 14 1.71 -8.56 6.22
CA ARG A 14 2.08 -9.19 4.94
C ARG A 14 1.45 -10.57 4.78
N ASN A 15 1.47 -11.39 5.82
CA ASN A 15 0.89 -12.73 5.80
C ASN A 15 -0.62 -12.69 5.57
N ALA A 16 -1.32 -11.78 6.27
CA ALA A 16 -2.75 -11.58 6.03
C ALA A 16 -3.05 -11.12 4.60
N LEU A 17 -2.26 -10.17 4.07
CA LEU A 17 -2.42 -9.67 2.70
C LEU A 17 -2.07 -10.73 1.64
N ALA A 18 -1.15 -11.66 1.91
CA ALA A 18 -0.76 -12.70 0.95
C ALA A 18 -1.87 -13.73 0.68
N LEU A 19 -2.83 -13.89 1.61
CA LEU A 19 -4.01 -14.74 1.43
C LEU A 19 -5.00 -14.16 0.42
N LEU A 20 -4.88 -12.87 0.12
CA LEU A 20 -5.77 -12.17 -0.78
C LEU A 20 -5.38 -12.43 -2.24
N ARG A 21 -6.37 -12.72 -3.10
CA ARG A 21 -6.13 -12.90 -4.53
C ARG A 21 -5.69 -11.59 -5.19
N GLY A 22 -4.62 -11.66 -5.97
CA GLY A 22 -4.10 -10.53 -6.76
C GLY A 22 -3.41 -9.46 -5.91
N THR A 23 -2.71 -8.54 -6.59
CA THR A 23 -2.04 -7.41 -5.93
C THR A 23 -2.78 -6.12 -6.25
N THR A 24 -2.61 -5.07 -5.45
CA THR A 24 -3.19 -3.74 -5.79
C THR A 24 -2.67 -3.22 -7.13
N PHE A 25 -1.51 -3.69 -7.61
CA PHE A 25 -0.98 -3.36 -8.94
C PHE A 25 -1.82 -3.88 -10.10
N SER A 26 -2.75 -4.82 -9.87
CA SER A 26 -3.75 -5.21 -10.86
C SER A 26 -4.71 -4.06 -11.21
N VAL A 27 -4.85 -3.05 -10.35
CA VAL A 27 -5.65 -1.85 -10.66
C VAL A 27 -4.89 -0.97 -11.66
N PRO A 28 -5.49 -0.63 -12.82
CA PRO A 28 -4.86 0.21 -13.83
C PRO A 28 -4.29 1.52 -13.25
N GLY A 29 -3.05 1.84 -13.60
CA GLY A 29 -2.36 3.06 -13.14
C GLY A 29 -1.84 3.03 -11.70
N ARG A 30 -2.20 2.03 -10.88
CA ARG A 30 -1.79 1.95 -9.47
C ARG A 30 -0.28 1.88 -9.29
N ALA A 31 0.42 1.09 -10.11
CA ALA A 31 1.88 0.96 -10.03
C ALA A 31 2.60 2.32 -10.21
N LYS A 32 2.19 3.10 -11.22
CA LYS A 32 2.75 4.45 -11.46
C LYS A 32 2.41 5.42 -10.32
N ALA A 33 1.22 5.29 -9.72
CA ALA A 33 0.85 6.08 -8.54
C ALA A 33 1.69 5.70 -7.31
N ALA A 34 1.90 4.40 -7.06
CA ALA A 34 2.72 3.89 -5.97
C ALA A 34 4.15 4.41 -6.04
N GLN A 35 4.72 4.45 -7.25
CA GLN A 35 6.05 4.99 -7.47
C GLN A 35 6.15 6.47 -7.05
N ARG A 36 5.14 7.29 -7.38
CA ARG A 36 5.10 8.71 -6.98
C ARG A 36 4.91 8.87 -5.48
N GLU A 37 4.04 8.07 -4.89
CA GLU A 37 3.81 8.03 -3.43
C GLU A 37 5.12 7.69 -2.69
N HIS A 38 5.84 6.65 -3.11
CA HIS A 38 7.13 6.32 -2.53
C HIS A 38 8.19 7.41 -2.74
N ALA A 39 8.22 8.05 -3.91
CA ALA A 39 9.12 9.17 -4.16
C ALA A 39 8.87 10.34 -3.19
N ALA A 40 7.60 10.64 -2.88
CA ALA A 40 7.24 11.67 -1.91
C ALA A 40 7.70 11.31 -0.49
N ILE A 41 7.50 10.07 -0.05
CA ILE A 41 7.98 9.57 1.25
C ILE A 41 9.51 9.72 1.34
N LEU A 42 10.22 9.27 0.30
CA LEU A 42 11.69 9.36 0.25
C LEU A 42 12.17 10.82 0.24
N ALA A 43 11.47 11.71 -0.46
CA ALA A 43 11.81 13.14 -0.48
C ALA A 43 11.67 13.76 0.91
N ALA A 44 10.57 13.49 1.62
CA ALA A 44 10.36 13.99 2.99
C ALA A 44 11.42 13.44 3.97
N ILE A 45 11.73 12.15 3.88
CA ILE A 45 12.80 11.54 4.70
C ILE A 45 14.15 12.20 4.42
N LYS A 46 14.50 12.43 3.15
CA LYS A 46 15.75 13.11 2.76
C LYS A 46 15.83 14.54 3.29
N ALA A 47 14.70 15.24 3.31
CA ALA A 47 14.58 16.59 3.89
C ALA A 47 14.60 16.58 5.43
N ARG A 48 14.57 15.41 6.07
CA ARG A 48 14.41 15.22 7.53
C ARG A 48 13.12 15.83 8.07
N ASP A 49 12.08 15.89 7.24
CA ASP A 49 10.75 16.33 7.63
C ASP A 49 9.93 15.11 8.05
N ALA A 50 9.84 14.90 9.36
CA ALA A 50 9.17 13.73 9.93
C ALA A 50 7.65 13.75 9.70
N ASP A 51 7.02 14.92 9.81
CA ASP A 51 5.57 15.09 9.66
C ASP A 51 5.16 14.87 8.21
N ALA A 52 5.91 15.43 7.26
CA ALA A 52 5.66 15.20 5.83
C ALA A 52 5.87 13.72 5.45
N ALA A 53 6.87 13.05 6.03
CA ALA A 53 7.13 11.64 5.78
C ALA A 53 5.99 10.75 6.33
N GLU A 54 5.51 11.05 7.54
CA GLU A 54 4.36 10.35 8.14
C GLU A 54 3.11 10.54 7.29
N GLN A 55 2.78 11.78 6.93
CA GLN A 55 1.60 12.10 6.13
C GLN A 55 1.64 11.40 4.76
N ALA A 56 2.78 11.47 4.05
CA ALA A 56 2.96 10.79 2.77
C ALA A 56 2.81 9.26 2.90
N ALA A 57 3.32 8.66 3.98
CA ALA A 57 3.17 7.23 4.24
C ALA A 57 1.71 6.84 4.52
N ARG A 58 0.96 7.66 5.28
CA ARG A 58 -0.47 7.44 5.51
C ARG A 58 -1.27 7.50 4.21
N ASP A 59 -0.97 8.47 3.37
CA ASP A 59 -1.66 8.64 2.09
C ASP A 59 -1.38 7.48 1.13
N HIS A 60 -0.15 6.96 1.12
CA HIS A 60 0.20 5.74 0.39
C HIS A 60 -0.63 4.52 0.83
N ILE A 61 -0.76 4.28 2.15
CA ILE A 61 -1.54 3.16 2.68
C ILE A 61 -3.03 3.31 2.35
N ARG A 62 -3.60 4.51 2.52
CA ARG A 62 -5.01 4.79 2.14
C ARG A 62 -5.25 4.61 0.63
N ALA A 63 -4.27 4.96 -0.21
CA ALA A 63 -4.37 4.72 -1.65
C ALA A 63 -4.32 3.23 -2.00
N ALA A 64 -3.47 2.45 -1.31
CA ALA A 64 -3.44 0.99 -1.44
C ALA A 64 -4.75 0.35 -0.99
N GLU A 65 -5.32 0.80 0.13
CA GLU A 65 -6.62 0.36 0.64
C GLU A 65 -7.74 0.60 -0.39
N ARG A 66 -7.86 1.82 -0.92
CA ARG A 66 -8.87 2.12 -1.96
C ARG A 66 -8.73 1.23 -3.20
N ALA A 67 -7.50 0.99 -3.65
CA ALA A 67 -7.25 0.07 -4.76
C ALA A 67 -7.64 -1.37 -4.40
N ARG A 68 -7.40 -1.80 -3.17
CA ARG A 68 -7.79 -3.13 -2.69
C ARG A 68 -9.30 -3.30 -2.61
N LEU A 69 -10.03 -2.29 -2.13
CA LEU A 69 -11.50 -2.32 -2.08
C LEU A 69 -12.08 -2.42 -3.48
N ARG A 70 -11.54 -1.68 -4.47
CA ARG A 70 -11.95 -1.83 -5.88
C ARG A 70 -11.78 -3.26 -6.36
N LEU A 71 -10.62 -3.89 -6.13
CA LEU A 71 -10.41 -5.28 -6.51
C LEU A 71 -11.40 -6.23 -5.84
N LEU A 72 -11.72 -6.04 -4.56
CA LEU A 72 -12.66 -6.93 -3.87
C LEU A 72 -14.07 -6.83 -4.44
N PHE A 73 -14.56 -5.62 -4.71
CA PHE A 73 -15.94 -5.42 -5.17
C PHE A 73 -16.11 -5.48 -6.69
N GLU A 74 -15.05 -5.26 -7.48
CA GLU A 74 -15.08 -5.40 -8.95
C GLU A 74 -14.85 -6.87 -9.38
N LEU A 75 -14.24 -7.70 -8.52
CA LEU A 75 -14.07 -9.14 -8.79
C LEU A 75 -15.34 -9.96 -8.50
N ASP A 76 -16.30 -9.42 -7.75
CA ASP A 76 -17.58 -10.08 -7.46
C ASP A 76 -18.56 -10.04 -8.66
N GLU A 77 -18.23 -9.33 -9.75
CA GLU A 77 -19.08 -9.25 -10.96
C GLU A 77 -18.76 -10.27 -12.07
N THR A 78 -17.83 -11.21 -11.87
CA THR A 78 -17.65 -12.29 -12.87
C THR A 78 -18.79 -13.29 -12.79
N PRO A 79 -19.59 -13.50 -13.87
CA PRO A 79 -20.62 -14.53 -13.89
C PRO A 79 -19.94 -15.91 -13.82
N GLU A 80 -20.38 -16.75 -12.88
CA GLU A 80 -20.14 -18.18 -12.97
C GLU A 80 -20.67 -18.68 -14.32
N ALA A 81 -19.77 -19.24 -15.13
CA ALA A 81 -20.09 -19.93 -16.38
C ALA A 81 -20.23 -21.43 -16.13
#